data_AF-A0A2X1QL77-F1
#
_entry.id   AF-A0A2X1QL77-F1
#
_cell.length_a   1.000
_cell.length_b   1.000
_cell.length_c   1.000
_cell.angle_alpha   90.00
_cell.angle_beta   90.00
_cell.angle_gamma   90.00
#
_symmetry.space_group_name_H-M   'P 1'
#
loop_
_entity.id
_entity.type
_entity.pdbx_description
1 polymer ?
#
loop_
_entity_poly.entity_id
_entity_poly.type
_entity_poly.pdbx_seq_one_letter_code
_entity_poly.pdbx_strand_id
1 'polypeptide(L)'
;MNQKYMIYMYLLKARTFIALLLVIAFFSVMVPNFLTASNLLIMTQHVAITGLLAIGMTLVILTGGIDLSVGAVAGICGMVAGALLTNGLPLWNGDILFFNVPEVILCVAIFGVLVGLVNGAVITRFGVAPFICTLGMMYVARGSALLFNDGSTYPNLNGMEALGNTGFATLGSGTLLGVYLPIWLMIGFLVLGYWLTTKTPLGRYIYAIGGNESAARLAGVPIVKAKIFVYAFSGLCAAFVGLIVASQLQTAHPMTGNMFEMDAIGATVLGGTALAGGRGRVTGSIIGAFVIVFLADGMVMMGVSDFWQMVIKGVVIVTAVVVDQFQQKLQSKVILMRRHEEKLAAIPPTAPPPANRNDSHLPPGLVPGSAKGKKYATRFPEQNGGDHRRLPRHRRRYCGALCPRRRESGDGLQRRARSRDRRNPASALSGGYFIAAGRCHR
;
A
#
# COMPACT_ATOMS: atom_id res chain seq x y z
N MET A 1 1.02 -3.29 37.56
CA MET A 1 1.18 -3.45 36.10
C MET A 1 2.52 -4.12 35.83
N ASN A 2 2.56 -5.30 35.19
CA ASN A 2 3.78 -6.08 35.10
C ASN A 2 4.78 -5.44 34.12
N GLN A 3 5.94 -5.00 34.63
CA GLN A 3 6.89 -4.11 33.94
C GLN A 3 7.39 -4.69 32.60
N LYS A 4 7.54 -6.02 32.52
CA LYS A 4 7.97 -6.75 31.31
C LYS A 4 7.01 -6.53 30.13
N TYR A 5 5.69 -6.51 30.35
CA TYR A 5 4.71 -6.30 29.27
C TYR A 5 4.67 -4.86 28.76
N MET A 6 4.94 -3.89 29.64
CA MET A 6 5.03 -2.48 29.23
C MET A 6 6.27 -2.23 28.37
N ILE A 7 7.44 -2.76 28.76
CA ILE A 7 8.66 -2.68 27.95
C ILE A 7 8.43 -3.28 26.56
N TYR A 8 7.82 -4.48 26.48
CA TYR A 8 7.42 -5.09 25.21
C TYR A 8 6.50 -4.19 24.38
N MET A 9 5.48 -3.58 25.00
CA MET A 9 4.53 -2.71 24.29
C MET A 9 5.13 -1.37 23.86
N TYR A 10 6.16 -0.85 24.54
CA TYR A 10 6.93 0.31 24.07
C TYR A 10 7.84 -0.05 22.90
N LEU A 11 8.62 -1.13 22.99
CA LEU A 11 9.49 -1.61 21.90
C LEU A 11 8.69 -1.87 20.61
N LEU A 12 7.52 -2.52 20.72
CA LEU A 12 6.63 -2.78 19.59
C LEU A 12 6.02 -1.51 18.96
N LYS A 13 5.91 -0.40 19.72
CA LYS A 13 5.48 0.91 19.20
C LYS A 13 6.64 1.71 18.60
N ALA A 14 7.85 1.55 19.14
CA ALA A 14 9.05 2.27 18.70
C ALA A 14 9.78 1.59 17.51
N ARG A 15 9.34 0.41 17.07
CA ARG A 15 10.02 -0.44 16.07
C ARG A 15 10.57 0.28 14.82
N THR A 16 9.86 1.28 14.30
CA THR A 16 10.24 2.02 13.08
C THR A 16 11.36 3.03 13.36
N PHE A 17 11.29 3.67 14.53
CA PHE A 17 12.36 4.53 15.03
C PHE A 17 13.60 3.71 15.41
N ILE A 18 13.42 2.51 15.98
CA ILE A 18 14.52 1.56 16.22
C ILE A 18 15.18 1.14 14.90
N ALA A 19 14.40 0.80 13.86
CA ALA A 19 14.94 0.49 12.54
C ALA A 19 15.72 1.67 11.93
N LEU A 20 15.21 2.90 12.07
CA LEU A 20 15.89 4.11 11.60
C LEU A 20 17.20 4.36 12.35
N LEU A 21 17.21 4.23 13.68
CA LEU A 21 18.42 4.35 14.49
C LEU A 21 19.47 3.27 14.14
N LEU A 22 19.04 2.05 13.83
CA LEU A 22 19.97 0.97 13.40
C LEU A 22 20.59 1.26 12.04
N VAL A 23 19.81 1.76 11.06
CA VAL A 23 20.33 2.20 9.75
C VAL A 23 21.31 3.37 9.92
N ILE A 24 20.93 4.40 10.68
CA ILE A 24 21.80 5.56 10.96
C ILE A 24 23.10 5.13 11.65
N ALA A 25 23.02 4.29 12.68
CA ALA A 25 24.19 3.81 13.40
C ALA A 25 25.14 3.01 12.49
N PHE A 26 24.60 2.08 11.68
CA PHE A 26 25.40 1.29 10.74
C PHE A 26 26.17 2.18 9.74
N PHE A 27 25.48 3.07 9.02
CA PHE A 27 26.14 3.92 8.03
C PHE A 27 27.04 5.00 8.66
N SER A 28 26.76 5.46 9.88
CA SER A 28 27.65 6.39 10.60
C SER A 28 29.04 5.81 10.90
N VAL A 29 29.17 4.48 10.94
CA VAL A 29 30.46 3.77 11.12
C VAL A 29 31.06 3.35 9.78
N MET A 30 30.24 2.88 8.84
CA MET A 30 30.72 2.36 7.55
C MET A 30 31.06 3.45 6.51
N VAL A 31 30.45 4.63 6.60
CA VAL A 31 30.56 5.69 5.60
C VAL A 31 31.11 6.97 6.24
N PRO A 32 32.39 7.31 5.97
CA PRO A 32 32.94 8.62 6.31
C PRO A 32 32.05 9.74 5.75
N ASN A 33 31.81 10.77 6.56
CA ASN A 33 30.94 11.91 6.24
C ASN A 33 29.42 11.64 6.15
N PHE A 34 28.91 10.44 6.46
CA PHE A 34 27.46 10.13 6.41
C PHE A 34 26.60 11.13 7.21
N LEU A 35 27.06 11.52 8.40
CA LEU A 35 26.37 12.46 9.30
C LEU A 35 26.75 13.94 9.11
N THR A 36 27.41 14.31 8.00
CA THR A 36 27.65 15.73 7.70
C THR A 36 26.34 16.44 7.35
N ALA A 37 26.23 17.72 7.69
CA ALA A 37 25.02 18.51 7.44
C ALA A 37 24.60 18.50 5.96
N SER A 38 25.55 18.61 5.03
CA SER A 38 25.29 18.55 3.59
C SER A 38 24.67 17.22 3.16
N ASN A 39 25.23 16.09 3.60
CA ASN A 39 24.71 14.77 3.26
C ASN A 39 23.35 14.51 3.92
N LEU A 40 23.16 14.93 5.18
CA LEU A 40 21.86 14.85 5.85
C LEU A 40 20.79 15.68 5.13
N LEU A 41 21.12 16.86 4.60
CA LEU A 41 20.20 17.69 3.82
C LEU A 41 19.83 17.04 2.48
N ILE A 42 20.81 16.49 1.74
CA ILE A 42 20.58 15.79 0.46
C ILE A 42 19.75 14.52 0.67
N MET A 43 20.11 13.67 1.64
CA MET A 43 19.32 12.48 1.96
C MET A 43 17.91 12.85 2.42
N THR A 44 17.72 13.97 3.13
CA THR A 44 16.38 14.45 3.51
C THR A 44 15.59 15.02 2.31
N GLN A 45 16.27 15.57 1.29
CA GLN A 45 15.67 15.97 0.02
C GLN A 45 15.18 14.73 -0.76
N HIS A 46 15.95 13.63 -0.76
CA HIS A 46 15.50 12.34 -1.31
C HIS A 46 14.32 11.76 -0.50
N VAL A 47 14.35 11.85 0.83
CA VAL A 47 13.22 11.46 1.70
C VAL A 47 11.97 12.28 1.38
N ALA A 48 12.08 13.54 0.97
CA ALA A 48 10.92 14.34 0.58
C ALA A 48 10.17 13.75 -0.63
N ILE A 49 10.89 13.22 -1.62
CA ILE A 49 10.36 12.59 -2.84
C ILE A 49 9.53 11.34 -2.46
N THR A 50 10.15 10.38 -1.79
CA THR A 50 9.47 9.15 -1.34
C THR A 50 8.39 9.45 -0.28
N GLY A 51 8.62 10.44 0.57
CA GLY A 51 7.74 10.89 1.64
C GLY A 51 6.43 11.49 1.13
N LEU A 52 6.48 12.34 0.10
CA LEU A 52 5.29 12.86 -0.59
C LEU A 52 4.42 11.74 -1.16
N LEU A 53 5.03 10.77 -1.88
CA LEU A 53 4.29 9.60 -2.36
C LEU A 53 3.74 8.75 -1.21
N ALA A 54 4.53 8.52 -0.16
CA ALA A 54 4.11 7.77 1.01
C ALA A 54 2.95 8.44 1.76
N ILE A 55 2.87 9.78 1.79
CA ILE A 55 1.73 10.52 2.34
C ILE A 55 0.45 10.18 1.56
N GLY A 56 0.46 10.30 0.22
CA GLY A 56 -0.68 9.95 -0.63
C GLY A 56 -1.08 8.47 -0.52
N MET A 57 -0.09 7.58 -0.66
CA MET A 57 -0.25 6.12 -0.54
C MET A 57 -0.80 5.70 0.82
N THR A 58 -0.47 6.41 1.92
CA THR A 58 -1.03 6.12 3.25
C THR A 58 -2.56 6.23 3.23
N LEU A 59 -3.10 7.29 2.63
CA LEU A 59 -4.54 7.50 2.58
C LEU A 59 -5.23 6.43 1.72
N VAL A 60 -4.61 6.04 0.61
CA VAL A 60 -5.08 4.93 -0.26
C VAL A 60 -5.16 3.63 0.54
N ILE A 61 -4.06 3.22 1.17
CA ILE A 61 -3.99 1.98 1.94
C ILE A 61 -4.94 2.01 3.15
N LEU A 62 -5.11 3.16 3.82
CA LEU A 62 -6.08 3.29 4.91
C LEU A 62 -7.53 2.97 4.49
N THR A 63 -7.89 3.15 3.21
CA THR A 63 -9.21 2.75 2.66
C THR A 63 -9.29 1.31 2.17
N GLY A 64 -8.22 0.51 2.32
CA GLY A 64 -8.11 -0.85 1.78
C GLY A 64 -7.74 -0.90 0.28
N GLY A 65 -7.15 0.18 -0.25
CA GLY A 65 -6.67 0.27 -1.62
C GLY A 65 -5.15 0.12 -1.76
N ILE A 66 -4.66 0.05 -3.00
CA ILE A 66 -3.26 0.23 -3.37
C ILE A 66 -3.25 1.04 -4.67
N ASP A 67 -2.32 1.99 -4.82
CA ASP A 67 -2.19 2.82 -6.01
C ASP A 67 -0.81 2.63 -6.67
N LEU A 68 -0.70 1.63 -7.54
CA LEU A 68 0.52 1.37 -8.30
C LEU A 68 0.81 2.43 -9.37
N SER A 69 -0.12 3.34 -9.65
CA SER A 69 0.09 4.33 -10.71
C SER A 69 1.05 5.45 -10.31
N VAL A 70 1.25 5.72 -9.01
CA VAL A 70 1.91 6.94 -8.52
C VAL A 70 3.29 7.23 -9.13
N GLY A 71 4.13 6.22 -9.36
CA GLY A 71 5.45 6.41 -9.98
C GLY A 71 5.37 6.75 -11.48
N ALA A 72 4.46 6.11 -12.21
CA ALA A 72 4.17 6.45 -13.60
C ALA A 72 3.46 7.81 -13.74
N VAL A 73 2.56 8.14 -12.82
CA VAL A 73 1.87 9.44 -12.74
C VAL A 73 2.87 10.56 -12.49
N ALA A 74 3.84 10.38 -11.58
CA ALA A 74 4.93 11.33 -11.41
C ALA A 74 5.75 11.51 -12.71
N GLY A 75 6.03 10.42 -13.42
CA GLY A 75 6.70 10.46 -14.73
C GLY A 75 5.97 11.32 -15.77
N ILE A 76 4.68 11.05 -16.05
CA ILE A 76 3.89 11.86 -16.99
C ILE A 76 3.71 13.30 -16.50
N CYS A 77 3.57 13.54 -15.19
CA CYS A 77 3.49 14.91 -14.65
C CYS A 77 4.79 15.71 -14.90
N GLY A 78 5.96 15.05 -14.79
CA GLY A 78 7.24 15.63 -15.22
C GLY A 78 7.29 15.92 -16.72
N MET A 79 6.81 15.00 -17.56
CA MET A 79 6.75 15.21 -19.03
C MET A 79 5.82 16.36 -19.42
N VAL A 80 4.65 16.49 -18.77
CA VAL A 80 3.73 17.62 -18.99
C VAL A 80 4.36 18.94 -18.53
N ALA A 81 5.08 18.96 -17.41
CA ALA A 81 5.83 20.14 -16.98
C ALA A 81 6.90 20.54 -18.02
N GLY A 82 7.65 19.56 -18.54
CA GLY A 82 8.63 19.76 -19.61
C GLY A 82 8.00 20.37 -20.87
N ALA A 83 6.95 19.73 -21.40
CA ALA A 83 6.24 20.18 -22.59
C ALA A 83 5.69 21.61 -22.45
N LEU A 84 5.08 21.97 -21.32
CA LEU A 84 4.58 23.33 -21.08
C LEU A 84 5.68 24.38 -20.96
N LEU A 85 6.88 24.01 -20.50
CA LEU A 85 8.03 24.90 -20.39
C LEU A 85 8.80 25.07 -21.70
N THR A 86 8.93 24.01 -22.52
CA THR A 86 9.72 24.06 -23.77
C THR A 86 8.89 24.36 -25.01
N ASN A 87 7.67 23.83 -25.10
CA ASN A 87 6.84 23.87 -26.31
C ASN A 87 5.62 24.79 -26.15
N GLY A 88 5.25 25.14 -24.91
CA GLY A 88 3.99 25.84 -24.61
C GLY A 88 2.76 24.99 -24.93
N LEU A 89 1.62 25.65 -25.11
CA LEU A 89 0.35 25.05 -25.53
C LEU A 89 -0.11 25.69 -26.86
N PRO A 90 -0.22 24.94 -27.97
CA PRO A 90 -0.73 25.47 -29.22
C PRO A 90 -2.24 25.76 -29.12
N LEU A 91 -2.63 26.97 -29.50
CA LEU A 91 -4.00 27.45 -29.57
C LEU A 91 -4.59 27.25 -30.97
N TRP A 92 -5.92 27.19 -31.07
CA TRP A 92 -6.63 26.92 -32.34
C TRP A 92 -6.47 28.01 -33.42
N ASN A 93 -5.99 29.19 -33.05
CA ASN A 93 -5.67 30.28 -33.97
C ASN A 93 -4.23 30.22 -34.52
N GLY A 94 -3.41 29.28 -34.05
CA GLY A 94 -2.00 29.12 -34.45
C GLY A 94 -0.99 29.74 -33.48
N ASP A 95 -1.43 30.50 -32.48
CA ASP A 95 -0.55 31.05 -31.45
C ASP A 95 -0.08 29.96 -30.46
N ILE A 96 1.04 30.19 -29.79
CA ILE A 96 1.55 29.32 -28.72
C ILE A 96 1.47 30.07 -27.40
N LEU A 97 0.66 29.55 -26.46
CA LEU A 97 0.58 30.05 -25.10
C LEU A 97 1.70 29.44 -24.25
N PHE A 98 2.64 30.27 -23.82
CA PHE A 98 3.62 29.91 -22.80
C PHE A 98 3.09 30.27 -21.40
N PHE A 99 3.46 29.47 -20.41
CA PHE A 99 3.00 29.59 -19.03
C PHE A 99 4.16 29.94 -18.09
N ASN A 100 3.90 30.81 -17.11
CA ASN A 100 4.84 31.09 -16.04
C ASN A 100 4.99 29.87 -15.12
N VAL A 101 6.12 29.74 -14.41
CA VAL A 101 6.39 28.57 -13.53
C VAL A 101 5.26 28.25 -12.54
N PRO A 102 4.61 29.22 -11.86
CA PRO A 102 3.48 28.94 -10.97
C PRO A 102 2.26 28.35 -11.69
N GLU A 103 2.01 28.75 -12.94
CA GLU A 103 0.92 28.24 -13.77
C GLU A 103 1.21 26.81 -14.23
N VAL A 104 2.46 26.50 -14.64
CA VAL A 104 2.88 25.14 -14.96
C VAL A 104 2.69 24.21 -13.75
N ILE A 105 3.10 24.65 -12.55
CA ILE A 105 2.88 23.91 -11.30
C ILE A 105 1.39 23.64 -11.06
N LEU A 106 0.53 24.65 -11.26
CA LEU A 106 -0.93 24.53 -11.08
C LEU A 106 -1.55 23.57 -12.11
N CYS A 107 -1.22 23.71 -13.39
CA CYS A 107 -1.70 22.84 -14.47
C CYS A 107 -1.31 21.37 -14.24
N VAL A 108 -0.06 21.11 -13.82
CA VAL A 108 0.42 19.75 -13.55
C VAL A 108 -0.19 19.18 -12.26
N ALA A 109 -0.38 19.99 -11.22
CA ALA A 109 -1.11 19.59 -10.01
C ALA A 109 -2.57 19.22 -10.31
N ILE A 110 -3.26 19.98 -11.17
CA ILE A 110 -4.61 19.68 -11.65
C ILE A 110 -4.60 18.38 -12.48
N PHE A 111 -3.62 18.19 -13.37
CA PHE A 111 -3.50 16.96 -14.17
C PHE A 111 -3.34 15.70 -13.30
N GLY A 112 -2.46 15.72 -12.29
CA GLY A 112 -2.33 14.61 -11.35
C GLY A 112 -3.61 14.34 -10.55
N VAL A 113 -4.30 15.40 -10.12
CA VAL A 113 -5.63 15.28 -9.48
C VAL A 113 -6.65 14.64 -10.43
N LEU A 114 -6.67 15.01 -11.71
CA LEU A 114 -7.58 14.41 -12.70
C LEU A 114 -7.30 12.92 -12.91
N VAL A 115 -6.04 12.50 -13.02
CA VAL A 115 -5.67 11.07 -13.11
C VAL A 115 -6.09 10.31 -11.85
N GLY A 116 -5.86 10.89 -10.66
CA GLY A 116 -6.33 10.34 -9.39
C GLY A 116 -7.86 10.25 -9.28
N LEU A 117 -8.59 11.24 -9.81
CA LEU A 117 -10.05 11.23 -9.90
C LEU A 117 -10.54 10.12 -10.85
N VAL A 118 -9.86 9.86 -11.97
CA VAL A 118 -10.19 8.75 -12.87
C VAL A 118 -10.02 7.41 -12.17
N ASN A 119 -8.86 7.15 -11.53
CA ASN A 119 -8.63 5.95 -10.72
C ASN A 119 -9.74 5.76 -9.67
N GLY A 120 -9.99 6.80 -8.86
CA GLY A 120 -11.01 6.77 -7.81
C GLY A 120 -12.43 6.55 -8.34
N ALA A 121 -12.79 7.16 -9.48
CA ALA A 121 -14.10 7.00 -10.10
C ALA A 121 -14.29 5.60 -10.69
N VAL A 122 -13.29 5.04 -11.37
CA VAL A 122 -13.36 3.69 -11.94
C VAL A 122 -13.52 2.63 -10.84
N ILE A 123 -12.68 2.70 -9.80
CA ILE A 123 -12.73 1.80 -8.64
C ILE A 123 -14.10 1.87 -7.94
N THR A 124 -14.64 3.07 -7.73
CA THR A 124 -15.87 3.25 -6.93
C THR A 124 -17.18 3.08 -7.69
N ARG A 125 -17.23 3.39 -8.99
CA ARG A 125 -18.45 3.29 -9.81
C ARG A 125 -18.61 1.95 -10.50
N PHE A 126 -17.51 1.35 -10.97
CA PHE A 126 -17.54 0.06 -11.66
C PHE A 126 -17.13 -1.13 -10.77
N GLY A 127 -16.71 -0.87 -9.52
CA GLY A 127 -16.36 -1.91 -8.54
C GLY A 127 -15.05 -2.66 -8.86
N VAL A 128 -14.20 -2.08 -9.71
CA VAL A 128 -12.91 -2.67 -10.12
C VAL A 128 -11.96 -2.73 -8.92
N ALA A 129 -11.23 -3.84 -8.78
CA ALA A 129 -10.23 -4.00 -7.73
C ALA A 129 -9.11 -2.91 -7.85
N PRO A 130 -8.78 -2.18 -6.77
CA PRO A 130 -7.82 -1.06 -6.81
C PRO A 130 -6.48 -1.37 -7.50
N PHE A 131 -5.90 -2.52 -7.19
CA PHE A 131 -4.65 -2.99 -7.79
C PHE A 131 -4.74 -3.08 -9.32
N ILE A 132 -5.84 -3.62 -9.87
CA ILE A 132 -6.02 -3.79 -11.32
C ILE A 132 -6.22 -2.44 -12.00
N CYS A 133 -7.05 -1.56 -11.41
CA CYS A 133 -7.27 -0.22 -11.95
C CYS A 133 -5.98 0.60 -12.01
N THR A 134 -5.21 0.60 -10.91
CA THR A 134 -4.01 1.43 -10.80
C THR A 134 -2.79 0.83 -11.51
N LEU A 135 -2.69 -0.50 -11.64
CA LEU A 135 -1.75 -1.14 -12.57
C LEU A 135 -2.09 -0.81 -14.03
N GLY A 136 -3.37 -0.81 -14.41
CA GLY A 136 -3.81 -0.36 -15.73
C GLY A 136 -3.44 1.11 -15.99
N MET A 137 -3.71 1.99 -15.02
CA MET A 137 -3.34 3.40 -15.10
C MET A 137 -1.81 3.63 -15.09
N MET A 138 -1.03 2.76 -14.44
CA MET A 138 0.44 2.77 -14.51
C MET A 138 0.93 2.56 -15.95
N TYR A 139 0.39 1.57 -16.66
CA TYR A 139 0.70 1.35 -18.07
C TYR A 139 0.22 2.49 -18.97
N VAL A 140 -0.98 3.04 -18.74
CA VAL A 140 -1.48 4.20 -19.50
C VAL A 140 -0.58 5.42 -19.27
N ALA A 141 -0.29 5.79 -18.03
CA ALA A 141 0.55 6.95 -17.72
C ALA A 141 1.98 6.79 -18.25
N ARG A 142 2.60 5.61 -18.13
CA ARG A 142 3.95 5.35 -18.67
C ARG A 142 3.96 5.33 -20.20
N GLY A 143 2.95 4.74 -20.84
CA GLY A 143 2.78 4.73 -22.29
C GLY A 143 2.55 6.13 -22.85
N SER A 144 1.68 6.93 -22.21
CA SER A 144 1.50 8.35 -22.54
C SER A 144 2.78 9.16 -22.33
N ALA A 145 3.55 8.92 -21.25
CA ALA A 145 4.82 9.63 -21.03
C ALA A 145 5.81 9.40 -22.17
N LEU A 146 5.89 8.17 -22.70
CA LEU A 146 6.69 7.85 -23.89
C LEU A 146 6.12 8.52 -25.15
N LEU A 147 4.81 8.44 -25.39
CA LEU A 147 4.15 9.02 -26.57
C LEU A 147 4.16 10.56 -26.61
N PHE A 148 4.34 11.25 -25.48
CA PHE A 148 4.31 12.71 -25.40
C PHE A 148 5.46 13.39 -26.15
N ASN A 149 6.57 12.69 -26.40
CA ASN A 149 7.80 13.24 -26.98
C ASN A 149 8.61 12.16 -27.75
N ASP A 150 7.92 11.19 -28.37
CA ASP A 150 8.51 10.04 -29.10
C ASP A 150 9.60 9.28 -28.32
N GLY A 151 9.40 9.11 -27.00
CA GLY A 151 10.34 8.47 -26.08
C GLY A 151 11.53 9.35 -25.66
N SER A 152 11.67 10.54 -26.24
CA SER A 152 12.74 11.50 -25.94
C SER A 152 12.51 12.26 -24.63
N THR A 153 13.59 12.86 -24.13
CA THR A 153 13.61 13.71 -22.93
C THR A 153 13.39 15.17 -23.32
N TYR A 154 12.75 15.97 -22.46
CA TYR A 154 12.83 17.43 -22.55
C TYR A 154 14.07 17.90 -21.78
N PRO A 155 15.12 18.41 -22.45
CA PRO A 155 16.32 18.91 -21.80
C PRO A 155 16.15 20.36 -21.31
N ASN A 156 17.08 20.84 -20.49
CA ASN A 156 17.32 22.27 -20.23
C ASN A 156 16.10 23.06 -19.74
N LEU A 157 15.36 22.53 -18.75
CA LEU A 157 14.14 23.14 -18.17
C LEU A 157 14.39 24.41 -17.31
N ASN A 158 15.42 25.19 -17.64
CA ASN A 158 15.78 26.45 -16.97
C ASN A 158 14.77 27.58 -17.25
N GLY A 159 14.01 27.46 -18.34
CA GLY A 159 13.14 28.50 -18.90
C GLY A 159 13.88 29.51 -19.78
N MET A 160 13.12 30.45 -20.35
CA MET A 160 13.63 31.58 -21.13
C MET A 160 13.08 32.88 -20.55
N GLU A 161 13.94 33.87 -20.32
CA GLU A 161 13.55 35.13 -19.65
C GLU A 161 12.46 35.89 -20.41
N ALA A 162 12.56 35.91 -21.75
CA ALA A 162 11.55 36.48 -22.65
C ALA A 162 10.16 35.79 -22.59
N LEU A 163 10.03 34.64 -21.93
CA LEU A 163 8.77 33.89 -21.77
C LEU A 163 8.25 33.91 -20.32
N GLY A 164 8.93 34.59 -19.38
CA GLY A 164 8.55 34.64 -17.95
C GLY A 164 8.66 33.29 -17.20
N ASN A 165 9.05 32.21 -17.88
CA ASN A 165 9.00 30.84 -17.36
C ASN A 165 10.33 30.35 -16.74
N THR A 166 11.19 31.29 -16.34
CA THR A 166 12.47 31.01 -15.67
C THR A 166 12.30 30.63 -14.20
N GLY A 167 13.35 30.04 -13.63
CA GLY A 167 13.41 29.74 -12.19
C GLY A 167 12.72 28.43 -11.77
N PHE A 168 12.29 27.58 -12.72
CA PHE A 168 11.73 26.26 -12.43
C PHE A 168 12.65 25.41 -11.53
N ALA A 169 13.97 25.53 -11.68
CA ALA A 169 15.00 24.90 -10.85
C ALA A 169 14.87 25.16 -9.32
N THR A 170 14.21 26.26 -8.92
CA THR A 170 14.01 26.59 -7.51
C THR A 170 13.13 25.55 -6.79
N LEU A 171 12.17 24.93 -7.48
CA LEU A 171 11.24 23.99 -6.88
C LEU A 171 11.90 22.71 -6.35
N GLY A 172 12.89 22.18 -7.09
CA GLY A 172 13.65 20.98 -6.76
C GLY A 172 14.92 21.29 -5.97
N SER A 173 15.68 22.30 -6.38
CA SER A 173 17.05 22.57 -5.88
C SER A 173 17.20 23.88 -5.09
N GLY A 174 16.18 24.72 -5.05
CA GLY A 174 16.19 25.95 -4.25
C GLY A 174 16.13 25.67 -2.75
N THR A 175 16.65 26.61 -1.95
CA THR A 175 16.68 26.50 -0.48
C THR A 175 15.93 27.66 0.18
N LEU A 176 15.34 27.37 1.33
CA LEU A 176 14.68 28.33 2.22
C LEU A 176 15.16 28.05 3.64
N LEU A 177 15.70 29.06 4.33
CA LEU A 177 16.33 28.93 5.64
C LEU A 177 17.43 27.83 5.70
N GLY A 178 18.18 27.66 4.62
CA GLY A 178 19.23 26.63 4.50
C GLY A 178 18.72 25.20 4.24
N VAL A 179 17.40 25.02 4.03
CA VAL A 179 16.76 23.71 3.81
C VAL A 179 16.11 23.67 2.44
N TYR A 180 16.28 22.58 1.69
CA TYR A 180 15.74 22.43 0.33
C TYR A 180 14.20 22.51 0.27
N LEU A 181 13.66 23.18 -0.75
CA LEU A 181 12.21 23.40 -0.92
C LEU A 181 11.35 22.12 -1.01
N PRO A 182 11.79 21.00 -1.59
CA PRO A 182 11.08 19.72 -1.49
C PRO A 182 10.79 19.27 -0.05
N ILE A 183 11.71 19.55 0.90
CA ILE A 183 11.55 19.19 2.31
C ILE A 183 10.42 20.01 2.93
N TRP A 184 10.36 21.32 2.62
CA TRP A 184 9.24 22.19 3.03
C TRP A 184 7.90 21.74 2.42
N LEU A 185 7.88 21.29 1.15
CA LEU A 185 6.69 20.71 0.52
C LEU A 185 6.24 19.40 1.21
N MET A 186 7.17 18.49 1.51
CA MET A 186 6.86 17.29 2.31
C MET A 186 6.28 17.65 3.68
N ILE A 187 6.85 18.64 4.38
CA ILE A 187 6.33 19.10 5.68
C ILE A 187 4.91 19.66 5.53
N GLY A 188 4.65 20.47 4.50
CA GLY A 188 3.31 20.98 4.20
C GLY A 188 2.28 19.86 3.95
N PHE A 189 2.61 18.89 3.09
CA PHE A 189 1.77 17.73 2.82
C PHE A 189 1.62 16.80 4.05
N LEU A 190 2.63 16.68 4.90
CA LEU A 190 2.57 15.93 6.16
C LEU A 190 1.60 16.58 7.15
N VAL A 191 1.68 17.90 7.33
CA VAL A 191 0.75 18.67 8.18
C VAL A 191 -0.68 18.58 7.63
N LEU A 192 -0.87 18.74 6.33
CA LEU A 192 -2.16 18.61 5.65
C LEU A 192 -2.74 17.19 5.83
N GLY A 193 -1.96 16.15 5.55
CA GLY A 193 -2.37 14.75 5.69
C GLY A 193 -2.66 14.35 7.15
N TYR A 194 -1.86 14.85 8.10
CA TYR A 194 -2.11 14.66 9.54
C TYR A 194 -3.39 15.37 9.99
N TRP A 195 -3.59 16.63 9.61
CA TRP A 195 -4.81 17.37 9.90
C TRP A 195 -6.04 16.70 9.29
N LEU A 196 -5.97 16.29 8.02
CA LEU A 196 -7.05 15.61 7.32
C LEU A 196 -7.44 14.31 8.04
N THR A 197 -6.46 13.45 8.36
CA THR A 197 -6.69 12.15 8.99
C THR A 197 -7.11 12.23 10.46
N THR A 198 -6.72 13.27 11.21
CA THR A 198 -6.96 13.34 12.67
C THR A 198 -7.98 14.40 13.12
N LYS A 199 -8.24 15.45 12.34
CA LYS A 199 -9.11 16.57 12.72
C LYS A 199 -10.41 16.67 11.90
N THR A 200 -10.46 16.10 10.69
CA THR A 200 -11.63 16.26 9.80
C THR A 200 -12.62 15.08 9.86
N PRO A 201 -13.89 15.28 9.44
CA PRO A 201 -14.82 14.18 9.23
C PRO A 201 -14.32 13.16 8.20
N LEU A 202 -13.59 13.59 7.17
CA LEU A 202 -13.08 12.73 6.11
C LEU A 202 -12.04 11.72 6.63
N GLY A 203 -11.18 12.12 7.57
CA GLY A 203 -10.29 11.18 8.27
C GLY A 203 -11.06 10.05 8.95
N ARG A 204 -12.13 10.38 9.67
CA ARG A 204 -13.01 9.38 10.33
C ARG A 204 -13.66 8.44 9.31
N TYR A 205 -14.09 8.95 8.16
CA TYR A 205 -14.63 8.13 7.07
C TYR A 205 -13.58 7.19 6.47
N ILE A 206 -12.35 7.67 6.22
CA ILE A 206 -11.23 6.87 5.69
C ILE A 206 -10.93 5.67 6.61
N TYR A 207 -10.76 5.90 7.92
CA TYR A 207 -10.52 4.82 8.88
C TYR A 207 -11.72 3.85 9.01
N ALA A 208 -12.96 4.34 8.94
CA ALA A 208 -14.15 3.50 8.99
C ALA A 208 -14.27 2.57 7.77
N ILE A 209 -13.98 3.10 6.57
CA ILE A 209 -14.03 2.34 5.30
C ILE A 209 -13.05 1.17 5.32
N GLY A 210 -11.78 1.40 5.65
CA GLY A 210 -10.79 0.32 5.73
C GLY A 210 -10.93 -0.56 6.98
N GLY A 211 -11.67 -0.13 8.00
CA GLY A 211 -12.01 -0.96 9.15
C GLY A 211 -13.08 -2.01 8.82
N ASN A 212 -14.18 -1.59 8.20
CA ASN A 212 -15.21 -2.46 7.63
C ASN A 212 -16.12 -1.66 6.68
N GLU A 213 -15.92 -1.77 5.37
CA GLU A 213 -16.66 -1.01 4.36
C GLU A 213 -18.19 -1.27 4.39
N SER A 214 -18.62 -2.50 4.70
CA SER A 214 -20.04 -2.85 4.81
C SER A 214 -20.69 -2.18 6.02
N ALA A 215 -20.00 -2.15 7.17
CA ALA A 215 -20.48 -1.46 8.36
C ALA A 215 -20.47 0.07 8.17
N ALA A 216 -19.43 0.61 7.52
CA ALA A 216 -19.37 2.03 7.16
C ALA A 216 -20.54 2.44 6.24
N ARG A 217 -20.94 1.56 5.29
CA ARG A 217 -22.10 1.77 4.42
C ARG A 217 -23.40 1.87 5.20
N LEU A 218 -23.63 0.96 6.15
CA LEU A 218 -24.80 0.97 7.04
C LEU A 218 -24.81 2.18 7.99
N ALA A 219 -23.63 2.68 8.38
CA ALA A 219 -23.46 3.91 9.15
C ALA A 219 -23.54 5.21 8.31
N GLY A 220 -24.00 5.14 7.05
CA GLY A 220 -24.20 6.32 6.20
C GLY A 220 -22.93 7.01 5.69
N VAL A 221 -21.75 6.36 5.81
CA VAL A 221 -20.48 6.95 5.35
C VAL A 221 -20.50 7.12 3.82
N PRO A 222 -20.11 8.29 3.27
CA PRO A 222 -20.12 8.53 1.82
C PRO A 222 -18.91 7.89 1.11
N ILE A 223 -18.86 6.55 1.11
CA ILE A 223 -17.72 5.72 0.66
C ILE A 223 -17.17 6.17 -0.70
N VAL A 224 -18.06 6.37 -1.69
CA VAL A 224 -17.69 6.77 -3.05
C VAL A 224 -16.92 8.10 -3.05
N LYS A 225 -17.43 9.13 -2.36
CA LYS A 225 -16.77 10.44 -2.28
C LYS A 225 -15.43 10.35 -1.55
N ALA A 226 -15.36 9.58 -0.46
CA ALA A 226 -14.15 9.42 0.33
C ALA A 226 -13.04 8.68 -0.45
N LYS A 227 -13.35 7.56 -1.12
CA LYS A 227 -12.39 6.84 -1.96
C LYS A 227 -11.96 7.70 -3.17
N ILE A 228 -12.87 8.40 -3.85
CA ILE A 228 -12.52 9.31 -4.96
C ILE A 228 -11.54 10.39 -4.52
N PHE A 229 -11.80 11.08 -3.39
CA PHE A 229 -10.86 12.08 -2.85
C PHE A 229 -9.47 11.48 -2.59
N VAL A 230 -9.42 10.27 -2.04
CA VAL A 230 -8.17 9.62 -1.64
C VAL A 230 -7.25 9.33 -2.83
N TYR A 231 -7.78 8.84 -3.96
CA TYR A 231 -6.96 8.68 -5.18
C TYR A 231 -6.64 10.04 -5.84
N ALA A 232 -7.54 11.02 -5.79
CA ALA A 232 -7.24 12.38 -6.26
C ALA A 232 -6.06 13.02 -5.50
N PHE A 233 -6.01 12.82 -4.17
CA PHE A 233 -4.91 13.28 -3.33
C PHE A 233 -3.62 12.46 -3.55
N SER A 234 -3.71 11.16 -3.84
CA SER A 234 -2.59 10.33 -4.30
C SER A 234 -1.97 10.91 -5.59
N GLY A 235 -2.80 11.22 -6.58
CA GLY A 235 -2.39 11.86 -7.84
C GLY A 235 -1.80 13.25 -7.67
N LEU A 236 -2.32 14.06 -6.72
CA LEU A 236 -1.72 15.35 -6.35
C LEU A 236 -0.29 15.19 -5.80
N CYS A 237 -0.07 14.22 -4.90
CA CYS A 237 1.26 13.93 -4.36
C CYS A 237 2.22 13.47 -5.47
N ALA A 238 1.74 12.63 -6.40
CA ALA A 238 2.51 12.20 -7.57
C ALA A 238 2.87 13.37 -8.51
N ALA A 239 1.97 14.32 -8.75
CA ALA A 239 2.24 15.50 -9.56
C ALA A 239 3.36 16.38 -8.97
N PHE A 240 3.30 16.68 -7.66
CA PHE A 240 4.37 17.43 -6.99
C PHE A 240 5.70 16.68 -7.02
N VAL A 241 5.70 15.35 -6.91
CA VAL A 241 6.93 14.54 -7.04
C VAL A 241 7.49 14.56 -8.46
N GLY A 242 6.64 14.50 -9.49
CA GLY A 242 7.05 14.67 -10.88
C GLY A 242 7.68 16.03 -11.14
N LEU A 243 7.06 17.10 -10.64
CA LEU A 243 7.57 18.48 -10.72
C LEU A 243 8.91 18.64 -9.98
N ILE A 244 9.04 18.10 -8.76
CA ILE A 244 10.27 18.16 -7.96
C ILE A 244 11.42 17.46 -8.69
N VAL A 245 11.22 16.24 -9.21
CA VAL A 245 12.29 15.49 -9.88
C VAL A 245 12.68 16.14 -11.22
N ALA A 246 11.71 16.58 -12.03
CA ALA A 246 12.00 17.29 -13.28
C ALA A 246 12.73 18.63 -13.03
N SER A 247 12.40 19.32 -11.94
CA SER A 247 13.10 20.53 -11.50
C SER A 247 14.51 20.24 -10.99
N GLN A 248 14.70 19.22 -10.13
CA GLN A 248 16.00 18.86 -9.56
C GLN A 248 16.99 18.42 -10.65
N LEU A 249 16.52 17.68 -11.67
CA LEU A 249 17.33 17.19 -12.79
C LEU A 249 17.39 18.16 -13.98
N GLN A 250 16.67 19.29 -13.94
CA GLN A 250 16.46 20.24 -15.05
C GLN A 250 16.09 19.57 -16.40
N THR A 251 15.46 18.39 -16.33
CA THR A 251 15.13 17.53 -17.47
C THR A 251 13.89 16.70 -17.14
N ALA A 252 13.03 16.46 -18.13
CA ALA A 252 11.88 15.56 -17.98
C ALA A 252 12.06 14.33 -18.87
N HIS A 253 12.26 13.17 -18.23
CA HIS A 253 12.50 11.88 -18.87
C HIS A 253 11.29 10.93 -18.68
N PRO A 254 10.81 10.22 -19.71
CA PRO A 254 9.54 9.48 -19.64
C PRO A 254 9.54 8.27 -18.69
N MET A 255 10.73 7.73 -18.34
CA MET A 255 10.88 6.69 -17.32
C MET A 255 11.04 7.23 -15.88
N THR A 256 10.98 8.55 -15.66
CA THR A 256 11.05 9.14 -14.30
C THR A 256 9.98 8.53 -13.39
N GLY A 257 10.36 8.25 -12.13
CA GLY A 257 9.47 7.60 -11.18
C GLY A 257 9.25 6.10 -11.41
N ASN A 258 10.13 5.40 -12.12
CA ASN A 258 10.06 3.93 -12.20
C ASN A 258 10.25 3.30 -10.81
N MET A 259 9.41 2.32 -10.44
CA MET A 259 9.43 1.62 -9.14
C MET A 259 9.19 2.50 -7.89
N PHE A 260 8.89 3.80 -8.05
CA PHE A 260 8.65 4.73 -6.93
C PHE A 260 7.42 4.34 -6.09
N GLU A 261 6.43 3.70 -6.72
CA GLU A 261 5.28 3.09 -6.03
C GLU A 261 5.69 2.01 -5.02
N MET A 262 6.78 1.26 -5.29
CA MET A 262 7.25 0.19 -4.39
C MET A 262 7.97 0.76 -3.17
N ASP A 263 8.80 1.80 -3.34
CA ASP A 263 9.43 2.51 -2.22
C ASP A 263 8.36 3.24 -1.37
N ALA A 264 7.32 3.81 -2.00
CA ALA A 264 6.18 4.41 -1.29
C ALA A 264 5.35 3.38 -0.50
N ILE A 265 5.00 2.24 -1.10
CA ILE A 265 4.31 1.14 -0.40
C ILE A 265 5.18 0.63 0.75
N GLY A 266 6.47 0.37 0.50
CA GLY A 266 7.43 -0.03 1.51
C GLY A 266 7.46 0.93 2.70
N ALA A 267 7.56 2.25 2.44
CA ALA A 267 7.59 3.28 3.46
C ALA A 267 6.31 3.30 4.31
N THR A 268 5.13 3.20 3.69
CA THR A 268 3.86 3.19 4.44
C THR A 268 3.67 1.95 5.31
N VAL A 269 4.04 0.76 4.81
CA VAL A 269 3.87 -0.51 5.53
C VAL A 269 4.90 -0.67 6.64
N LEU A 270 6.17 -0.36 6.36
CA LEU A 270 7.22 -0.25 7.38
C LEU A 270 6.80 0.74 8.48
N GLY A 271 6.30 1.91 8.07
CA GLY A 271 5.70 2.95 8.92
C GLY A 271 4.50 2.51 9.77
N GLY A 272 3.98 1.30 9.57
CA GLY A 272 2.92 0.70 10.39
C GLY A 272 1.49 0.93 9.87
N THR A 273 1.34 1.33 8.60
CA THR A 273 0.04 1.31 7.93
C THR A 273 -0.26 -0.12 7.45
N ALA A 274 -1.41 -0.66 7.87
CA ALA A 274 -1.79 -2.03 7.57
C ALA A 274 -2.41 -2.14 6.17
N LEU A 275 -1.89 -3.04 5.33
CA LEU A 275 -2.38 -3.28 3.96
C LEU A 275 -3.87 -3.68 3.88
N ALA A 276 -4.46 -4.15 4.97
CA ALA A 276 -5.89 -4.44 5.06
C ALA A 276 -6.78 -3.19 5.27
N GLY A 277 -6.19 -2.01 5.46
CA GLY A 277 -6.90 -0.77 5.79
C GLY A 277 -7.18 -0.55 7.27
N GLY A 278 -7.81 0.59 7.58
CA GLY A 278 -8.36 0.93 8.90
C GLY A 278 -7.32 1.21 10.01
N ARG A 279 -6.03 0.96 9.79
CA ARG A 279 -4.94 1.24 10.76
C ARG A 279 -3.70 1.77 10.06
N GLY A 280 -3.14 2.85 10.59
CA GLY A 280 -1.94 3.52 10.08
C GLY A 280 -1.88 4.99 10.49
N ARG A 281 -0.77 5.66 10.20
CA ARG A 281 -0.57 7.10 10.44
C ARG A 281 0.38 7.68 9.39
N VAL A 282 0.03 8.83 8.82
CA VAL A 282 0.87 9.57 7.86
C VAL A 282 2.27 9.85 8.42
N THR A 283 2.38 10.21 9.71
CA THR A 283 3.66 10.41 10.40
C THR A 283 4.50 9.13 10.54
N GLY A 284 3.86 7.95 10.61
CA GLY A 284 4.57 6.68 10.62
C GLY A 284 5.19 6.37 9.26
N SER A 285 4.46 6.64 8.18
CA SER A 285 4.92 6.47 6.80
C SER A 285 6.13 7.33 6.45
N ILE A 286 6.22 8.56 7.00
CA ILE A 286 7.43 9.40 6.85
C ILE A 286 8.64 8.78 7.56
N ILE A 287 8.48 8.23 8.77
CA ILE A 287 9.57 7.50 9.45
C ILE A 287 9.98 6.27 8.60
N GLY A 288 9.03 5.59 7.96
CA GLY A 288 9.34 4.50 7.02
C GLY A 288 10.09 4.97 5.75
N ALA A 289 9.76 6.15 5.22
CA ALA A 289 10.48 6.75 4.09
C ALA A 289 11.93 7.10 4.47
N PHE A 290 12.16 7.67 5.65
CA PHE A 290 13.50 7.87 6.20
C PHE A 290 14.31 6.57 6.26
N VAL A 291 13.73 5.45 6.71
CA VAL A 291 14.45 4.16 6.76
C VAL A 291 14.83 3.66 5.36
N ILE A 292 13.92 3.69 4.39
CA ILE A 292 14.18 3.17 3.04
C ILE A 292 15.20 4.03 2.29
N VAL A 293 15.08 5.36 2.39
CA VAL A 293 15.95 6.27 1.65
C VAL A 293 17.33 6.40 2.29
N PHE A 294 17.44 6.49 3.63
CA PHE A 294 18.77 6.51 4.27
C PHE A 294 19.52 5.17 4.08
N LEU A 295 18.79 4.06 3.95
CA LEU A 295 19.36 2.78 3.54
C LEU A 295 19.86 2.82 2.08
N ALA A 296 19.09 3.39 1.16
CA ALA A 296 19.49 3.53 -0.24
C ALA A 296 20.69 4.46 -0.41
N ASP A 297 20.61 5.69 0.10
CA ASP A 297 21.69 6.69 0.01
C ASP A 297 22.96 6.20 0.73
N GLY A 298 22.82 5.55 1.89
CA GLY A 298 23.94 4.90 2.58
C GLY A 298 24.62 3.82 1.72
N MET A 299 23.84 3.00 1.00
CA MET A 299 24.38 2.03 0.03
C MET A 299 25.06 2.71 -1.17
N VAL A 300 24.49 3.79 -1.71
CA VAL A 300 25.13 4.61 -2.76
C VAL A 300 26.48 5.14 -2.28
N MET A 301 26.55 5.69 -1.06
CA MET A 301 27.79 6.22 -0.49
C MET A 301 28.86 5.15 -0.18
N MET A 302 28.46 3.88 0.01
CA MET A 302 29.39 2.73 0.05
C MET A 302 29.81 2.22 -1.34
N GLY A 303 29.31 2.81 -2.44
CA GLY A 303 29.58 2.35 -3.80
C GLY A 303 28.84 1.06 -4.21
N VAL A 304 27.77 0.68 -3.49
CA VAL A 304 26.97 -0.51 -3.83
C VAL A 304 26.16 -0.23 -5.10
N SER A 305 26.30 -1.10 -6.11
CA SER A 305 25.58 -0.93 -7.38
C SER A 305 24.06 -1.10 -7.24
N ASP A 306 23.30 -0.35 -8.04
CA ASP A 306 21.83 -0.28 -8.00
C ASP A 306 21.15 -1.66 -8.04
N PHE A 307 21.70 -2.60 -8.83
CA PHE A 307 21.23 -4.00 -8.87
C PHE A 307 21.18 -4.67 -7.48
N TRP A 308 22.21 -4.47 -6.65
CA TRP A 308 22.22 -4.96 -5.26
C TRP A 308 21.28 -4.15 -4.36
N GLN A 309 21.17 -2.84 -4.59
CA GLN A 309 20.24 -1.99 -3.83
C GLN A 309 18.78 -2.43 -4.04
N MET A 310 18.37 -2.78 -5.26
CA MET A 310 17.03 -3.33 -5.53
C MET A 310 16.76 -4.62 -4.75
N VAL A 311 17.73 -5.55 -4.73
CA VAL A 311 17.62 -6.81 -3.97
C VAL A 311 17.51 -6.53 -2.47
N ILE A 312 18.37 -5.67 -1.93
CA ILE A 312 18.40 -5.33 -0.50
C ILE A 312 17.12 -4.58 -0.07
N LYS A 313 16.65 -3.60 -0.85
CA LYS A 313 15.35 -2.92 -0.65
C LYS A 313 14.20 -3.94 -0.60
N GLY A 314 14.14 -4.84 -1.58
CA GLY A 314 13.11 -5.89 -1.64
C GLY A 314 13.11 -6.80 -0.42
N VAL A 315 14.29 -7.30 -0.01
CA VAL A 315 14.45 -8.12 1.20
C VAL A 315 14.03 -7.34 2.45
N VAL A 316 14.44 -6.09 2.61
CA VAL A 316 14.09 -5.26 3.78
C VAL A 316 12.58 -4.99 3.85
N ILE A 317 11.92 -4.70 2.73
CA ILE A 317 10.46 -4.52 2.68
C ILE A 317 9.76 -5.83 3.09
N VAL A 318 10.12 -6.97 2.49
CA VAL A 318 9.52 -8.28 2.84
C VAL A 318 9.74 -8.62 4.31
N THR A 319 10.96 -8.46 4.83
CA THR A 319 11.27 -8.67 6.25
C THR A 319 10.43 -7.75 7.15
N ALA A 320 10.28 -6.47 6.80
CA ALA A 320 9.45 -5.52 7.55
C ALA A 320 7.97 -5.95 7.60
N VAL A 321 7.40 -6.42 6.47
CA VAL A 321 6.01 -6.92 6.45
C VAL A 321 5.87 -8.20 7.30
N VAL A 322 6.80 -9.15 7.19
CA VAL A 322 6.76 -10.39 7.98
C VAL A 322 6.87 -10.10 9.48
N VAL A 323 7.78 -9.21 9.88
CA VAL A 323 7.93 -8.74 11.26
C VAL A 323 6.67 -8.03 11.74
N ASP A 324 6.07 -7.14 10.95
CA ASP A 324 4.79 -6.48 11.28
C ASP A 324 3.67 -7.50 11.51
N GLN A 325 3.48 -8.44 10.59
CA GLN A 325 2.43 -9.46 10.68
C GLN A 325 2.60 -10.37 11.91
N PHE A 326 3.83 -10.73 12.26
CA PHE A 326 4.12 -11.49 13.47
C PHE A 326 3.86 -10.66 14.75
N GLN A 327 4.28 -9.39 14.76
CA GLN A 327 4.05 -8.46 15.87
C GLN A 327 2.57 -8.15 16.09
N GLN A 328 1.77 -7.99 15.04
CA GLN A 328 0.31 -7.77 15.17
C GLN A 328 -0.40 -8.99 15.78
N LYS A 329 0.01 -10.20 15.42
CA LYS A 329 -0.46 -11.44 16.06
C LYS A 329 -0.04 -11.51 17.53
N LEU A 330 1.17 -11.08 17.89
CA LEU A 330 1.64 -10.98 19.28
C LEU A 330 0.86 -9.94 20.09
N GLN A 331 0.69 -8.71 19.59
CA GLN A 331 -0.10 -7.66 20.26
C GLN A 331 -1.53 -8.15 20.54
N SER A 332 -2.16 -8.80 19.56
CA SER A 332 -3.50 -9.38 19.71
C SER A 332 -3.55 -10.42 20.83
N LYS A 333 -2.56 -11.33 20.91
CA LYS A 333 -2.45 -12.32 22.00
C LYS A 333 -2.24 -11.67 23.36
N VAL A 334 -1.37 -10.66 23.48
CA VAL A 334 -1.10 -9.98 24.76
C VAL A 334 -2.34 -9.26 25.28
N ILE A 335 -3.13 -8.60 24.41
CA ILE A 335 -4.39 -7.96 24.80
C ILE A 335 -5.43 -8.99 25.27
N LEU A 336 -5.48 -10.17 24.63
CA LEU A 336 -6.37 -11.26 25.05
C LEU A 336 -5.94 -11.91 26.37
N MET A 337 -4.64 -12.14 26.58
CA MET A 337 -4.10 -12.66 27.85
C MET A 337 -4.35 -11.67 28.99
N ARG A 338 -4.12 -10.37 28.78
CA ARG A 338 -4.47 -9.33 29.77
C ARG A 338 -5.96 -9.36 30.13
N ARG A 339 -6.86 -9.46 29.15
CA ARG A 339 -8.31 -9.60 29.41
C ARG A 339 -8.69 -10.88 30.15
N HIS A 340 -7.86 -11.93 30.07
CA HIS A 340 -8.04 -13.17 30.82
C HIS A 340 -7.56 -13.01 32.27
N GLU A 341 -6.40 -12.39 32.49
CA GLU A 341 -5.90 -12.00 33.82
C GLU A 341 -6.87 -11.05 34.55
N GLU A 342 -7.36 -10.00 33.86
CA GLU A 342 -8.34 -9.05 34.40
C GLU A 342 -9.67 -9.73 34.76
N LYS A 343 -10.10 -10.74 34.00
CA LYS A 343 -11.27 -11.55 34.35
C LYS A 343 -11.02 -12.47 35.54
N LEU A 344 -9.87 -13.13 35.62
CA LEU A 344 -9.49 -14.00 36.74
C LEU A 344 -9.39 -13.20 38.05
N ALA A 345 -8.78 -12.01 38.01
CA ALA A 345 -8.67 -11.12 39.17
C ALA A 345 -10.01 -10.50 39.60
N ALA A 346 -11.03 -10.51 38.73
CA ALA A 346 -12.38 -10.05 39.04
C ALA A 346 -13.31 -11.17 39.56
N ILE A 347 -12.85 -12.42 39.64
CA ILE A 347 -13.58 -13.49 40.33
C ILE A 347 -13.38 -13.27 41.84
N PRO A 348 -14.44 -13.03 42.63
CA PRO A 348 -14.30 -12.95 44.08
C PRO A 348 -13.82 -14.30 44.62
N PRO A 349 -13.02 -14.34 45.70
CA PRO A 349 -12.55 -15.59 46.27
C PRO A 349 -13.76 -16.44 46.67
N THR A 350 -13.94 -17.58 45.99
CA THR A 350 -14.96 -18.57 46.35
C THR A 350 -14.74 -18.97 47.80
N ALA A 351 -15.79 -18.90 48.62
CA ALA A 351 -15.73 -19.32 50.02
C ALA A 351 -15.07 -20.70 50.14
N PRO A 352 -14.26 -20.94 51.20
CA PRO A 352 -13.56 -22.20 51.34
C PRO A 352 -14.56 -23.38 51.30
N PRO A 353 -14.18 -24.52 50.71
CA PRO A 353 -15.08 -25.66 50.60
C PRO A 353 -15.60 -26.04 52.00
N PRO A 354 -16.89 -26.38 52.15
CA PRO A 354 -17.47 -26.65 53.45
C PRO A 354 -16.70 -27.78 54.14
N ALA A 355 -16.25 -27.51 55.36
CA ALA A 355 -15.47 -28.48 56.13
C ALA A 355 -16.26 -29.79 56.28
N ASN A 356 -15.58 -30.92 56.05
CA ASN A 356 -16.19 -32.24 56.00
C ASN A 356 -16.75 -32.68 57.37
N ARG A 357 -17.97 -32.27 57.71
CA ARG A 357 -18.75 -32.87 58.79
C ARG A 357 -19.23 -34.26 58.37
N ASN A 358 -18.36 -35.26 58.46
CA ASN A 358 -18.76 -36.69 58.47
C ASN A 358 -17.68 -37.66 59.02
N ASP A 359 -16.75 -37.19 59.87
CA ASP A 359 -15.78 -38.04 60.57
C ASP A 359 -16.25 -38.44 61.98
N SER A 360 -17.49 -38.91 62.10
CA SER A 360 -18.03 -39.54 63.32
C SER A 360 -19.21 -40.48 62.99
N HIS A 361 -19.21 -41.67 63.59
CA HIS A 361 -20.23 -42.74 63.47
C HIS A 361 -20.20 -43.60 62.19
N LEU A 362 -19.30 -44.58 62.15
CA LEU A 362 -19.62 -45.92 61.61
C LEU A 362 -19.57 -46.94 62.75
N PRO A 363 -20.59 -47.81 62.93
CA PRO A 363 -20.52 -48.93 63.87
C PRO A 363 -19.69 -50.10 63.26
N PRO A 364 -19.07 -50.96 64.09
CA PRO A 364 -18.25 -52.06 63.60
C PRO A 364 -19.08 -53.28 63.20
N GLY A 365 -18.77 -53.85 62.02
CA GLY A 365 -19.07 -55.24 61.69
C GLY A 365 -20.16 -55.50 60.65
N LEU A 366 -19.76 -55.64 59.38
CA LEU A 366 -20.24 -56.73 58.51
C LEU A 366 -19.21 -56.99 57.38
N VAL A 367 -18.98 -58.27 57.05
CA VAL A 367 -17.97 -58.81 56.12
C VAL A 367 -18.54 -60.13 55.55
N PRO A 368 -18.24 -60.62 54.32
CA PRO A 368 -17.37 -60.12 53.24
C PRO A 368 -18.10 -59.87 51.89
N GLY A 369 -17.36 -59.50 50.83
CA GLY A 369 -17.88 -59.54 49.45
C GLY A 369 -16.83 -59.22 48.37
N SER A 370 -16.40 -60.23 47.59
CA SER A 370 -15.43 -60.05 46.49
C SER A 370 -16.11 -59.66 45.17
N ALA A 371 -15.88 -58.44 44.68
CA ALA A 371 -16.23 -58.03 43.31
C ALA A 371 -15.12 -57.20 42.65
N LYS A 372 -14.55 -57.69 41.53
CA LYS A 372 -13.45 -57.03 40.80
C LYS A 372 -13.97 -55.91 39.87
N GLY A 373 -13.98 -54.67 40.34
CA GLY A 373 -14.15 -53.47 39.51
C GLY A 373 -12.88 -53.12 38.70
N LYS A 374 -13.01 -52.76 37.41
CA LYS A 374 -11.86 -52.50 36.52
C LYS A 374 -11.35 -51.05 36.61
N LYS A 375 -10.02 -50.91 36.50
CA LYS A 375 -9.33 -49.63 36.32
C LYS A 375 -9.70 -48.98 34.98
N TYR A 376 -9.76 -47.65 34.95
CA TYR A 376 -9.33 -46.86 33.78
C TYR A 376 -8.45 -45.70 34.24
N ALA A 377 -7.29 -45.55 33.61
CA ALA A 377 -6.35 -44.46 33.85
C ALA A 377 -6.21 -43.65 32.55
N THR A 378 -6.18 -42.32 32.66
CA THR A 378 -6.04 -41.42 31.53
C THR A 378 -4.58 -41.33 31.09
N ARG A 379 -4.27 -41.79 29.87
CA ARG A 379 -3.03 -41.50 29.15
C ARG A 379 -3.30 -40.51 28.02
N PHE A 380 -2.37 -39.57 27.83
CA PHE A 380 -2.29 -38.77 26.61
C PHE A 380 -1.83 -39.65 25.43
N PRO A 381 -2.33 -39.42 24.20
CA PRO A 381 -1.71 -39.93 22.98
C PRO A 381 -0.78 -38.88 22.35
N GLU A 382 0.38 -39.35 21.85
CA GLU A 382 1.29 -38.57 21.01
C GLU A 382 0.76 -38.46 19.56
N GLN A 383 1.38 -37.56 18.77
CA GLN A 383 1.20 -37.53 17.32
C GLN A 383 2.16 -38.52 16.64
N ASN A 384 1.67 -39.30 15.69
CA ASN A 384 2.42 -39.54 14.45
C ASN A 384 1.50 -39.98 13.29
N GLY A 385 2.01 -39.90 12.06
CA GLY A 385 1.21 -39.96 10.84
C GLY A 385 0.82 -41.36 10.34
N GLY A 386 -0.23 -41.40 9.51
CA GLY A 386 -0.68 -42.59 8.76
C GLY A 386 -1.79 -42.21 7.78
N ASP A 387 -1.62 -42.52 6.49
CA ASP A 387 -2.55 -42.16 5.41
C ASP A 387 -3.67 -43.21 5.25
N HIS A 388 -4.94 -42.78 5.19
CA HIS A 388 -5.86 -43.11 4.07
C HIS A 388 -7.31 -42.62 4.21
N ARG A 389 -7.79 -42.11 3.07
CA ARG A 389 -9.18 -41.93 2.57
C ARG A 389 -10.32 -42.54 3.41
N ARG A 390 -11.30 -41.70 3.82
CA ARG A 390 -12.75 -41.82 3.47
C ARG A 390 -13.59 -40.67 4.06
N LEU A 391 -14.56 -40.17 3.28
CA LEU A 391 -15.65 -39.28 3.73
C LEU A 391 -16.85 -40.11 4.22
N PRO A 392 -17.62 -39.61 5.20
CA PRO A 392 -19.05 -39.90 5.31
C PRO A 392 -19.95 -38.65 5.21
N ARG A 393 -21.23 -38.87 4.89
CA ARG A 393 -22.29 -37.86 4.69
C ARG A 393 -23.18 -37.71 5.94
N HIS A 394 -24.18 -36.81 5.84
CA HIS A 394 -25.33 -36.59 6.73
C HIS A 394 -25.05 -35.76 8.01
N ARG A 395 -26.02 -35.01 8.55
CA ARG A 395 -27.43 -34.73 8.16
C ARG A 395 -27.77 -33.31 8.63
N ARG A 396 -28.50 -32.51 7.83
CA ARG A 396 -29.26 -31.34 8.33
C ARG A 396 -30.75 -31.60 8.13
N ARG A 397 -31.56 -31.29 9.15
CA ARG A 397 -33.04 -31.26 9.07
C ARG A 397 -33.52 -29.82 8.93
N TYR A 398 -34.80 -29.68 8.55
CA TYR A 398 -35.44 -28.43 8.18
C TYR A 398 -35.90 -27.59 9.38
N CYS A 399 -35.88 -26.28 9.19
CA CYS A 399 -36.98 -25.36 9.51
C CYS A 399 -37.09 -24.37 8.33
N GLY A 400 -38.27 -23.87 8.00
CA GLY A 400 -38.42 -22.96 6.85
C GLY A 400 -39.80 -22.32 6.71
N ALA A 401 -39.79 -21.07 6.23
CA ALA A 401 -40.89 -20.19 5.85
C ALA A 401 -40.25 -18.86 5.36
N LEU A 402 -40.69 -18.11 4.34
CA LEU A 402 -41.63 -18.34 3.24
C LEU A 402 -41.03 -17.78 1.94
N CYS A 403 -41.41 -18.32 0.77
CA CYS A 403 -41.37 -17.60 -0.51
C CYS A 403 -42.28 -18.30 -1.55
N PRO A 404 -43.22 -17.61 -2.22
CA PRO A 404 -44.17 -18.24 -3.14
C PRO A 404 -43.61 -18.45 -4.55
N ARG A 405 -44.07 -19.52 -5.23
CA ARG A 405 -43.82 -19.79 -6.67
C ARG A 405 -45.06 -19.45 -7.51
N ARG A 406 -44.85 -19.09 -8.78
CA ARG A 406 -45.83 -19.27 -9.89
C ARG A 406 -45.39 -20.42 -10.83
N ARG A 407 -46.37 -20.99 -11.54
CA ARG A 407 -46.26 -21.77 -12.81
C ARG A 407 -47.09 -21.01 -13.89
N GLU A 408 -47.46 -21.43 -15.10
CA GLU A 408 -47.32 -22.60 -16.02
C GLU A 408 -47.76 -22.05 -17.43
N SER A 409 -47.61 -22.67 -18.61
CA SER A 409 -47.04 -23.94 -19.10
C SER A 409 -46.72 -23.84 -20.61
N GLY A 410 -45.86 -24.72 -21.15
CA GLY A 410 -45.66 -24.99 -22.60
C GLY A 410 -45.08 -23.84 -23.45
N ASP A 411 -44.85 -23.98 -24.76
CA ASP A 411 -44.52 -25.14 -25.63
C ASP A 411 -44.14 -24.61 -27.05
N GLY A 412 -43.72 -25.36 -28.08
CA GLY A 412 -43.45 -26.80 -28.18
C GLY A 412 -43.10 -27.25 -29.62
N LEU A 413 -42.09 -28.13 -29.75
CA LEU A 413 -41.68 -28.92 -30.95
C LEU A 413 -41.37 -28.22 -32.30
N GLN A 414 -40.20 -28.55 -32.89
CA GLN A 414 -39.90 -28.82 -34.33
C GLN A 414 -38.47 -28.36 -34.74
N ARG A 415 -37.79 -28.89 -35.78
CA ARG A 415 -37.55 -30.29 -36.22
C ARG A 415 -36.53 -30.27 -37.39
N ARG A 416 -35.44 -31.08 -37.31
CA ARG A 416 -34.53 -31.47 -38.42
C ARG A 416 -33.71 -30.32 -39.07
N ALA A 417 -32.80 -30.58 -40.04
CA ALA A 417 -31.55 -31.36 -40.04
C ALA A 417 -31.02 -31.53 -41.49
N ARG A 418 -29.68 -31.61 -41.69
CA ARG A 418 -28.95 -31.82 -42.98
C ARG A 418 -28.97 -30.61 -43.94
N SER A 419 -28.05 -30.45 -44.92
CA SER A 419 -26.63 -30.85 -45.12
C SER A 419 -26.12 -30.30 -46.48
N ARG A 420 -24.78 -30.20 -46.68
CA ARG A 420 -24.07 -29.84 -47.95
C ARG A 420 -24.25 -28.37 -48.39
N ASP A 421 -23.44 -27.77 -49.26
CA ASP A 421 -22.00 -27.90 -49.67
C ASP A 421 -21.81 -26.89 -50.84
N ARG A 422 -20.82 -25.98 -50.78
CA ARG A 422 -20.11 -25.39 -51.95
C ARG A 422 -19.01 -24.36 -51.58
N ARG A 423 -17.76 -24.81 -51.68
CA ARG A 423 -16.55 -24.18 -52.28
C ARG A 423 -16.48 -22.63 -52.45
N ASN A 424 -15.49 -21.99 -51.78
CA ASN A 424 -14.30 -21.25 -52.30
C ASN A 424 -14.36 -20.38 -53.60
N PRO A 425 -13.38 -19.47 -53.86
CA PRO A 425 -12.37 -18.81 -52.98
C PRO A 425 -12.09 -17.29 -53.25
N ALA A 426 -11.41 -16.60 -52.31
CA ALA A 426 -10.53 -15.42 -52.51
C ALA A 426 -9.77 -15.15 -51.18
N SER A 427 -8.43 -15.20 -51.05
CA SER A 427 -7.36 -14.26 -51.50
C SER A 427 -7.49 -12.84 -50.91
N ALA A 428 -6.50 -12.25 -50.23
CA ALA A 428 -5.15 -12.71 -49.81
C ALA A 428 -4.53 -11.77 -48.74
N LEU A 429 -3.20 -11.90 -48.51
CA LEU A 429 -2.23 -10.96 -47.90
C LEU A 429 -1.97 -10.98 -46.37
N SER A 430 -0.72 -11.36 -46.05
CA SER A 430 0.16 -10.92 -44.93
C SER A 430 -0.28 -11.07 -43.46
N GLY A 431 0.60 -11.36 -42.51
CA GLY A 431 2.07 -11.54 -42.57
C GLY A 431 2.57 -12.58 -41.57
N GLY A 432 3.78 -13.11 -41.79
CA GLY A 432 4.32 -14.25 -41.04
C GLY A 432 5.07 -13.88 -39.76
N TYR A 433 5.14 -14.85 -38.83
CA TYR A 433 6.16 -14.89 -37.77
C TYR A 433 7.56 -15.01 -38.39
N PHE A 434 8.58 -14.46 -37.72
CA PHE A 434 9.95 -14.99 -37.82
C PHE A 434 10.71 -14.84 -36.50
N ILE A 435 11.52 -15.85 -36.15
CA ILE A 435 12.38 -15.90 -34.95
C ILE A 435 13.74 -16.45 -35.38
N ALA A 436 14.82 -15.71 -35.08
CA ALA A 436 16.25 -16.11 -35.13
C ALA A 436 16.78 -16.65 -36.50
N ALA A 437 18.03 -16.50 -36.91
CA ALA A 437 19.29 -16.46 -36.17
C ALA A 437 20.47 -16.03 -37.08
N GLY A 438 21.59 -15.63 -36.47
CA GLY A 438 22.91 -16.18 -36.82
C GLY A 438 23.73 -15.65 -38.02
N ARG A 439 24.81 -14.92 -37.66
CA ARG A 439 26.19 -14.96 -38.21
C ARG A 439 26.60 -14.25 -39.53
N CYS A 440 27.80 -13.65 -39.40
CA CYS A 440 28.93 -13.58 -40.35
C CYS A 440 29.04 -12.47 -41.41
N HIS A 441 30.15 -11.71 -41.27
CA HIS A 441 30.87 -10.88 -42.24
C HIS A 441 30.14 -9.66 -42.84
N ARG A 442 30.84 -8.56 -43.18
CA ARG A 442 32.28 -8.26 -43.05
C ARG A 442 32.54 -7.19 -42.00
#